data_AF-A0A2N9LUU0-F1
#
_entry.id   AF-A0A2N9LUU0-F1
#
_cell.length_a   1.000
_cell.length_b   1.000
_cell.length_c   1.000
_cell.angle_alpha   90.00
_cell.angle_beta   90.00
_cell.angle_gamma   90.00
#
_symmetry.space_group_name_H-M   'P 1'
#
loop_
_entity.id
_entity.type
_entity.pdbx_description
1 polymer ?
#
loop_
_entity_poly.entity_id
_entity_poly.type
_entity_poly.pdbx_seq_one_letter_code
_entity_poly.pdbx_strand_id
1 'polypeptide(L)'
;MDQRWGTATPITIRDKEFGAVRLRGYGIYSYRICDARLFYSKVSGTRDTYYVSDLEGQLRNTIVSKMTDILAPSEVAFLDMAANQGKLAEKIAEDWDWN
;
A
#
# COMPACT_ATOMS: atom_id res chain seq x y z
N MET A 1 -7.11 11.50 9.03
CA MET A 1 -7.42 10.43 10.01
C MET A 1 -6.30 9.42 9.87
N ASP A 2 -5.51 9.23 10.91
CA ASP A 2 -4.30 8.40 10.87
C ASP A 2 -4.66 6.92 10.97
N GLN A 3 -4.88 6.28 9.83
CA GLN A 3 -5.13 4.83 9.74
C GLN A 3 -3.81 4.09 9.58
N ARG A 4 -3.71 2.88 10.13
CA ARG A 4 -2.49 2.08 10.05
C ARG A 4 -2.63 1.02 8.97
N TRP A 5 -1.59 0.81 8.18
CA TRP A 5 -1.49 -0.33 7.28
C TRP A 5 -0.26 -1.16 7.65
N GLY A 6 -0.31 -2.44 7.31
CA GLY A 6 0.81 -3.33 7.51
C GLY A 6 0.61 -4.65 6.78
N THR A 7 1.72 -5.28 6.43
CA THR A 7 1.73 -6.61 5.82
C THR A 7 1.38 -7.66 6.89
N ALA A 8 0.27 -8.38 6.73
CA ALA A 8 -0.10 -9.48 7.62
C ALA A 8 0.86 -10.68 7.47
N THR A 9 1.19 -11.02 6.22
CA THR A 9 2.20 -12.01 5.86
C THR A 9 3.43 -11.32 5.27
N PRO A 10 4.65 -11.84 5.50
CA PRO A 10 5.83 -11.30 4.84
C PRO A 10 5.72 -11.42 3.31
N ILE A 11 6.09 -10.37 2.60
CA ILE A 11 6.24 -10.35 1.15
C ILE A 11 7.61 -10.94 0.83
N THR A 12 7.69 -11.90 -0.09
CA THR A 12 8.99 -12.44 -0.52
C THR A 12 9.43 -11.75 -1.80
N ILE A 13 10.61 -11.15 -1.78
CA ILE A 13 11.24 -10.51 -2.94
C ILE A 13 12.54 -11.22 -3.29
N ARG A 14 12.99 -11.06 -4.54
CA ARG A 14 14.28 -11.55 -5.00
C ARG A 14 15.27 -10.40 -4.99
N ASP A 15 16.26 -10.50 -4.12
CA ASP A 15 17.38 -9.59 -3.99
C ASP A 15 18.61 -10.17 -4.70
N LYS A 16 19.41 -9.31 -5.33
CA LYS A 16 20.57 -9.71 -6.13
C LYS A 16 21.77 -10.12 -5.28
N GLU A 17 21.91 -9.58 -4.08
CA GLU A 17 23.00 -9.84 -3.14
C GLU A 17 22.63 -10.93 -2.11
N PHE A 18 21.39 -10.95 -1.65
CA PHE A 18 20.92 -11.82 -0.56
C PHE A 18 20.03 -12.98 -1.01
N GLY A 19 19.63 -13.04 -2.29
CA GLY A 19 18.72 -14.07 -2.77
C GLY A 19 17.26 -13.81 -2.36
N ALA A 20 16.54 -14.82 -1.87
CA ALA A 20 15.14 -14.63 -1.47
C ALA A 20 15.03 -13.97 -0.08
N VAL A 21 14.54 -12.73 -0.03
CA VAL A 21 14.40 -11.94 1.20
C VAL A 21 12.91 -11.79 1.54
N ARG A 22 12.58 -11.89 2.83
CA ARG A 22 11.22 -11.69 3.36
C ARG A 22 11.08 -10.31 3.99
N LEU A 23 10.18 -9.50 3.45
CA LEU A 23 9.92 -8.14 3.88
C LEU A 23 8.59 -8.02 4.61
N ARG A 24 8.57 -7.16 5.62
CA ARG A 24 7.34 -6.67 6.23
C ARG A 24 7.36 -5.15 6.21
N GLY A 25 6.26 -4.57 5.75
CA GLY A 25 6.05 -3.13 5.70
C GLY A 25 4.96 -2.72 6.67
N TYR A 26 5.15 -1.58 7.33
CA TYR A 26 4.15 -0.95 8.20
C TYR A 26 4.16 0.54 7.92
N GLY A 27 3.00 1.17 8.02
CA GLY A 27 2.90 2.60 7.83
C GLY A 27 1.56 3.17 8.28
N ILE A 28 1.43 4.46 8.04
CA ILE A 28 0.22 5.23 8.32
C ILE A 28 -0.27 5.79 6.99
N TYR A 29 -1.58 5.78 6.80
CA TYR A 29 -2.24 6.39 5.65
C TYR A 29 -3.42 7.24 6.12
N SER A 30 -3.72 8.25 5.33
CA SER A 30 -4.92 9.08 5.47
C SER A 30 -5.69 9.03 4.16
N TYR A 31 -7.01 9.01 4.24
CA TYR A 31 -7.88 9.09 3.07
C TYR A 31 -9.00 10.11 3.31
N ARG A 32 -9.55 10.63 2.22
CA ARG A 32 -10.73 11.50 2.21
C ARG A 32 -11.65 11.06 1.09
N ILE A 33 -12.95 11.06 1.37
CA ILE A 33 -13.97 10.85 0.34
C ILE A 33 -14.13 12.16 -0.43
N CYS A 34 -13.79 12.14 -1.72
CA CYS A 34 -13.95 13.29 -2.62
C CYS A 34 -15.39 13.43 -3.13
N ASP A 35 -16.07 12.32 -3.41
CA ASP A 35 -17.46 12.29 -3.85
C ASP A 35 -18.24 11.21 -3.07
N ALA A 36 -19.14 11.67 -2.19
CA ALA A 36 -19.96 10.80 -1.36
C ALA A 36 -21.02 10.04 -2.16
N ARG A 37 -21.54 10.62 -3.25
CA ARG A 37 -22.59 9.99 -4.08
C ARG A 37 -22.01 8.84 -4.90
N LEU A 38 -20.82 9.04 -5.47
CA LEU A 38 -20.10 7.98 -6.18
C LEU A 38 -19.67 6.87 -5.22
N PHE A 39 -19.20 7.24 -4.02
CA PHE A 39 -18.84 6.27 -2.99
C PHE A 39 -20.05 5.42 -2.57
N TYR A 40 -21.19 6.04 -2.32
CA TYR A 40 -22.40 5.32 -1.95
C TYR A 40 -22.85 4.35 -3.05
N SER A 41 -22.86 4.79 -4.31
CA SER A 41 -23.30 3.95 -5.43
C SER A 41 -22.35 2.80 -5.78
N LYS A 42 -21.03 3.00 -5.67
CA LYS A 42 -20.03 1.99 -6.05
C LYS A 42 -19.52 1.11 -4.91
N VAL A 43 -19.53 1.61 -3.67
CA VAL A 43 -18.87 0.94 -2.53
C VAL A 43 -19.86 0.47 -1.47
N SER A 44 -20.82 1.31 -1.08
CA SER A 44 -21.83 0.96 -0.06
C SER A 44 -22.92 0.04 -0.61
N GLY A 45 -23.26 0.21 -1.89
CA GLY A 45 -24.36 -0.51 -2.52
C GLY A 45 -25.70 -0.19 -1.84
N THR A 46 -26.46 -1.22 -1.48
CA THR A 46 -27.77 -1.12 -0.80
C THR A 46 -27.70 -1.11 0.72
N ARG A 47 -26.52 -1.10 1.34
CA ARG A 47 -26.40 -1.11 2.80
C ARG A 47 -26.70 0.27 3.39
N ASP A 48 -27.59 0.28 4.39
CA ASP A 48 -28.00 1.47 5.15
C ASP A 48 -26.88 2.06 6.02
N THR A 49 -25.87 1.26 6.38
CA THR A 49 -24.73 1.71 7.19
C THR A 49 -23.45 1.07 6.69
N TYR A 50 -22.42 1.89 6.51
CA TYR A 50 -21.09 1.48 6.08
C TYR A 50 -20.06 2.09 7.02
N TYR A 51 -19.26 1.26 7.66
CA TYR A 51 -18.29 1.69 8.66
C TYR A 51 -16.90 1.87 8.06
N VAL A 52 -16.07 2.67 8.74
CA VAL A 52 -14.64 2.83 8.41
C VAL A 52 -13.94 1.48 8.35
N SER A 53 -14.27 0.55 9.24
CA SER A 53 -13.71 -0.81 9.30
C SER A 53 -13.98 -1.64 8.03
N ASP A 54 -15.10 -1.38 7.34
CA ASP A 54 -15.45 -2.08 6.11
C ASP A 54 -14.56 -1.64 4.96
N LEU A 55 -14.17 -0.36 4.96
CA LEU A 55 -13.26 0.22 3.96
C LEU A 55 -11.78 -0.09 4.26
N GLU A 56 -11.43 -0.13 5.54
CA GLU A 56 -10.05 -0.25 6.00
C GLU A 56 -9.36 -1.51 5.45
N GLY A 57 -10.07 -2.63 5.42
CA GLY A 57 -9.54 -3.89 4.90
C GLY A 57 -9.18 -3.81 3.42
N GLN A 58 -10.06 -3.21 2.62
CA GLN A 58 -9.84 -3.05 1.19
C GLN A 58 -8.68 -2.07 0.93
N LEU A 59 -8.69 -0.90 1.57
CA LEU A 59 -7.63 0.10 1.43
C LEU A 59 -6.26 -0.45 1.86
N ARG A 60 -6.19 -1.15 2.99
CA ARG A 60 -4.97 -1.81 3.46
C ARG A 60 -4.45 -2.81 2.44
N ASN A 61 -5.32 -3.65 1.89
CA ASN A 61 -4.92 -4.64 0.88
C ASN A 61 -4.42 -3.97 -0.41
N THR A 62 -5.08 -2.89 -0.86
CA THR A 62 -4.64 -2.11 -2.01
C THR A 62 -3.26 -1.49 -1.78
N ILE A 63 -3.02 -0.89 -0.62
CA ILE A 63 -1.71 -0.32 -0.26
C ILE A 63 -0.63 -1.42 -0.28
N VAL A 64 -0.88 -2.56 0.37
CA VAL A 64 0.08 -3.67 0.43
C VAL A 64 0.37 -4.25 -0.97
N SER A 65 -0.65 -4.37 -1.82
CA SER A 65 -0.48 -4.85 -3.19
C SER A 65 0.40 -3.90 -3.99
N LYS A 66 0.08 -2.60 -4.00
CA LYS A 66 0.87 -1.59 -4.72
C LYS A 66 2.30 -1.51 -4.23
N MET A 67 2.52 -1.56 -2.91
CA MET A 67 3.86 -1.65 -2.34
C MET A 67 4.60 -2.90 -2.84
N THR A 68 3.94 -4.05 -2.92
CA THR A 68 4.53 -5.28 -3.46
C THR A 68 4.91 -5.12 -4.93
N ASP A 69 4.03 -4.52 -5.74
CA ASP A 69 4.25 -4.30 -7.17
C ASP A 69 5.43 -3.35 -7.43
N ILE A 70 5.67 -2.36 -6.56
CA ILE A 70 6.81 -1.43 -6.66
C ILE A 70 8.11 -2.12 -6.21
N LEU A 71 8.03 -2.96 -5.17
CA LEU A 71 9.18 -3.62 -4.57
C LEU A 71 9.64 -4.86 -5.34
N ALA A 72 8.73 -5.61 -5.98
CA ALA A 72 9.04 -6.88 -6.64
C ALA A 72 9.95 -6.75 -7.89
N PRO A 73 9.79 -5.74 -8.77
CA PRO A 73 10.65 -5.53 -9.95
C PRO A 73 11.89 -4.70 -9.64
N SER A 74 11.95 -4.06 -8.46
CA SER A 74 13.04 -3.17 -8.10
C SER A 74 14.34 -3.97 -7.98
N GLU A 75 15.24 -3.85 -8.97
CA GLU A 75 16.61 -4.37 -8.90
C GLU A 75 17.47 -3.69 -7.82
N VAL A 76 16.91 -2.71 -7.10
CA VAL A 76 17.58 -2.00 -6.01
C VAL A 76 17.74 -2.96 -4.83
N ALA A 77 18.99 -3.14 -4.38
CA ALA A 77 19.31 -3.96 -3.23
C ALA A 77 18.50 -3.48 -2.01
N PHE A 78 17.93 -4.42 -1.25
CA PHE A 78 17.08 -4.10 -0.11
C PHE A 78 17.76 -3.15 0.90
N LEU A 79 19.08 -3.30 1.08
CA LEU A 79 19.89 -2.42 1.94
C LEU A 79 19.90 -0.97 1.45
N ASP A 80 20.01 -0.75 0.13
CA ASP A 80 20.00 0.60 -0.45
C ASP A 80 18.61 1.25 -0.31
N MET A 81 17.55 0.45 -0.39
CA MET A 81 16.17 0.90 -0.16
C MET A 81 15.93 1.24 1.32
N ALA A 82 16.42 0.40 2.24
CA ALA A 82 16.30 0.62 3.68
C ALA A 82 17.13 1.82 4.15
N ALA A 83 18.31 2.03 3.55
CA ALA A 83 19.17 3.17 3.82
C ALA A 83 18.60 4.47 3.24
N ASN A 84 17.83 4.41 2.15
CA ASN A 84 17.22 5.57 1.49
C ASN A 84 15.70 5.51 1.46
N GLN A 85 15.07 5.52 2.65
CA GLN A 85 13.60 5.57 2.78
C GLN A 85 12.96 6.74 1.99
N GLY A 86 13.68 7.86 1.83
CA GLY A 86 13.23 9.00 1.03
C GLY A 86 13.13 8.69 -0.48
N LYS A 87 14.14 8.04 -1.05
CA LYS A 87 14.10 7.63 -2.48
C LYS A 87 13.06 6.54 -2.73
N LEU A 88 12.86 5.65 -1.76
CA LEU A 88 11.76 4.69 -1.81
C LEU A 88 10.41 5.42 -1.83
N ALA A 89 10.23 6.43 -0.97
CA ALA A 89 9.00 7.23 -0.95
C ALA A 89 8.78 8.00 -2.26
N GLU A 90 9.83 8.57 -2.86
CA GLU A 90 9.76 9.21 -4.19
C GLU A 90 9.33 8.23 -5.27
N LYS A 91 9.96 7.05 -5.33
CA LYS A 91 9.61 6.01 -6.32
C LYS A 91 8.18 5.50 -6.14
N ILE A 92 7.73 5.37 -4.89
CA ILE A 92 6.33 5.03 -4.60
C ILE A 92 5.40 6.16 -5.06
N ALA A 93 5.75 7.41 -4.82
CA ALA A 93 4.95 8.55 -5.23
C ALA A 93 4.84 8.69 -6.77
N GLU A 94 5.92 8.41 -7.51
CA GLU A 94 5.92 8.40 -8.97
C GLU A 94 5.01 7.30 -9.55
N ASP A 95 5.10 6.08 -9.03
CA ASP A 95 4.28 4.94 -9.51
C ASP A 95 2.82 5.00 -9.01
N TRP A 96 2.54 5.87 -8.03
CA TRP A 96 1.21 6.10 -7.47
C TRP A 96 0.35 7.06 -8.32
N ASP A 97 0.85 7.54 -9.47
CA ASP A 97 0.06 8.41 -10.35
C ASP A 97 -1.11 7.64 -10.98
N TRP A 98 -2.33 8.06 -10.62
CA TRP A 98 -3.57 7.53 -11.18
C TRP A 98 -3.79 8.15 -12.57
N ASN A 99 -3.14 7.60 -13.59
CA ASN A 99 -3.67 7.64 -14.97
C ASN A 99 -4.48 6.37 -15.25
#